data_AF-A0AAD9KWB3-F1
#
_entry.id   AF-A0AAD9KWB3-F1
#
_cell.length_a   1.000
_cell.length_b   1.000
_cell.length_c   1.000
_cell.angle_alpha   90.00
_cell.angle_beta   90.00
_cell.angle_gamma   90.00
#
_symmetry.space_group_name_H-M   'P 1'
#
loop_
_entity.id
_entity.type
_entity.pdbx_description
1 polymer ?
#
loop_
_entity_poly.entity_id
_entity_poly.type
_entity_poly.pdbx_seq_one_letter_code
_entity_poly.pdbx_strand_id
1 'polypeptide(L)'
;MCPCGLKARYTMQSCYPPSYKEAFMMRHLLSIMRITWMDKVTNKDILERTRVPSMEDLLIRKNLRWTGHLMRVSPDRLQKQILYSQLFSGHRKRGRPRLRFKDTIKRNLKLRDIDRFMDISQPAER
;
A
#
# COMPACT_ATOMS: atom_id res chain seq x y z
N MET A 1 18.80 -19.96 4.81
CA MET A 1 19.69 -19.11 3.99
C MET A 1 18.82 -18.37 2.97
N CYS A 2 18.91 -17.04 2.91
CA CYS A 2 18.19 -16.24 1.90
C CYS A 2 18.91 -16.38 0.54
N PRO A 3 18.20 -16.67 -0.57
CA PRO A 3 18.81 -17.05 -1.86
C PRO A 3 19.48 -15.91 -2.65
N CYS A 4 19.54 -14.68 -2.15
CA CYS A 4 19.91 -13.51 -2.95
C CYS A 4 21.37 -13.03 -2.86
N GLY A 5 22.25 -13.67 -2.09
CA GLY A 5 23.71 -13.39 -2.08
C GLY A 5 24.14 -11.96 -1.68
N LEU A 6 23.21 -11.06 -1.39
CA LEU A 6 23.45 -9.66 -1.07
C LEU A 6 23.63 -9.49 0.44
N LYS A 7 24.77 -8.94 0.85
CA LYS A 7 25.05 -8.55 2.24
C LYS A 7 24.10 -7.42 2.62
N ALA A 8 22.97 -7.77 3.25
CA ALA A 8 21.99 -6.83 3.74
C ALA A 8 22.59 -5.98 4.88
N ARG A 9 22.90 -4.71 4.60
CA ARG A 9 23.04 -3.68 5.63
C ARG A 9 21.62 -3.37 6.12
N TYR A 10 21.27 -3.87 7.31
CA TYR A 10 20.01 -3.64 8.02
C TYR A 10 18.80 -4.38 7.45
N THR A 11 18.62 -5.63 7.90
CA THR A 11 17.36 -6.28 8.37
C THR A 11 17.49 -7.78 8.15
N MET A 12 17.54 -8.54 9.24
CA MET A 12 17.71 -10.00 9.23
C MET A 12 16.46 -10.78 8.74
N GLN A 13 15.44 -10.12 8.17
CA GLN A 13 14.13 -10.74 7.95
C GLN A 13 13.53 -10.57 6.53
N SER A 14 14.19 -9.88 5.60
CA SER A 14 13.65 -9.68 4.24
C SER A 14 14.74 -9.70 3.16
N CYS A 15 14.53 -10.52 2.12
CA CYS A 15 15.38 -10.58 0.92
C CYS A 15 15.11 -9.41 -0.07
N TYR A 16 14.19 -8.50 0.26
CA TYR A 16 13.90 -7.30 -0.52
C TYR A 16 14.32 -6.04 0.25
N PRO A 17 15.02 -5.08 -0.40
CA PRO A 17 15.31 -3.80 0.23
C PRO A 17 14.00 -3.12 0.61
N PRO A 18 13.92 -2.52 1.82
CA PRO A 18 12.71 -1.83 2.25
C PRO A 18 12.37 -0.74 1.24
N SER A 19 11.07 -0.50 1.05
CA SER A 19 10.64 0.57 0.15
C SER A 19 11.23 1.90 0.63
N TYR A 20 11.50 2.83 -0.30
CA TYR A 20 12.06 4.15 0.08
C TYR A 20 11.23 4.82 1.19
N LYS A 21 9.91 4.65 1.17
CA LYS A 21 8.98 5.23 2.16
C LYS A 21 9.17 4.61 3.55
N GLU A 22 9.36 3.30 3.62
CA GLU A 22 9.66 2.62 4.89
C GLU A 22 11.05 2.98 5.39
N ALA A 23 12.05 3.01 4.52
CA ALA A 23 13.41 3.41 4.88
C ALA A 23 13.43 4.85 5.44
N PHE A 24 12.70 5.77 4.81
CA PHE A 24 12.52 7.12 5.31
C PHE A 24 11.91 7.13 6.71
N MET A 25 10.79 6.43 6.90
CA MET A 25 10.11 6.36 8.19
C MET A 25 11.01 5.78 9.29
N MET A 26 11.69 4.67 9.01
CA MET A 26 12.62 4.02 9.96
C MET A 26 13.75 4.95 10.38
N ARG A 27 14.35 5.68 9.43
CA ARG A 27 15.42 6.64 9.73
C ARG A 27 14.97 7.72 10.71
N HIS A 28 13.74 8.23 10.56
CA HIS A 28 13.20 9.25 11.45
C HIS A 28 12.86 8.68 12.83
N LEU A 29 12.23 7.51 12.89
CA LEU A 29 11.90 6.85 14.16
C LEU A 29 13.16 6.52 14.96
N LEU A 30 14.20 5.99 14.32
CA LEU A 30 15.51 5.74 14.93
C LEU A 30 16.14 7.02 15.48
N SER A 31 16.10 8.11 14.71
CA SER A 31 16.64 9.40 15.12
C SER A 31 15.91 9.98 16.33
N ILE A 32 14.58 9.88 16.38
CA ILE A 32 13.77 10.39 17.50
C ILE A 32 14.05 9.57 18.77
N MET A 33 14.17 8.25 18.64
CA MET A 33 14.46 7.35 19.75
C MET A 33 15.94 7.31 20.16
N ARG A 34 16.82 8.01 19.42
CA ARG A 34 18.28 7.99 19.60
C ARG A 34 18.89 6.58 19.54
N ILE A 35 18.31 5.70 18.73
CA ILE A 35 18.81 4.33 18.54
C ILE A 35 19.89 4.34 17.46
N THR A 36 21.02 3.75 17.80
CA THR A 36 22.17 3.59 16.91
C THR A 36 22.24 2.17 16.37
N TRP A 37 23.12 1.94 15.39
CA TRP A 37 23.34 0.61 14.84
C TRP A 37 23.93 -0.38 15.86
N MET A 38 24.56 0.11 16.93
CA MET A 38 25.15 -0.72 17.99
C MET A 38 24.10 -1.41 18.84
N ASP A 39 22.90 -0.84 18.94
CA ASP A 39 21.81 -1.37 19.77
C ASP A 39 21.17 -2.63 19.18
N LYS A 40 21.46 -2.95 17.91
CA LYS A 40 20.98 -4.16 17.18
C LYS A 40 19.46 -4.38 17.28
N VAL A 41 18.69 -3.31 17.43
CA VAL A 41 17.22 -3.36 17.50
C VAL A 41 16.63 -3.61 16.12
N THR A 42 15.63 -4.47 16.01
CA THR A 42 14.98 -4.74 14.72
C THR A 42 13.93 -3.67 14.38
N ASN A 43 13.65 -3.50 13.09
CA ASN A 43 12.59 -2.57 12.64
C ASN A 43 11.21 -2.92 13.23
N LYS A 44 10.94 -4.20 13.49
CA LYS A 44 9.69 -4.64 14.12
C LYS A 44 9.60 -4.14 15.56
N ASP A 45 10.68 -4.29 16.33
CA ASP A 45 10.72 -3.81 17.72
C ASP A 45 10.55 -2.29 17.78
N ILE A 46 11.10 -1.54 16.82
CA ILE A 46 10.93 -0.08 16.75
C ILE A 46 9.47 0.30 16.52
N LEU A 47 8.79 -0.37 15.58
CA LEU A 47 7.36 -0.14 15.32
C LEU A 47 6.50 -0.51 16.52
N GLU A 48 6.81 -1.61 17.20
CA GLU A 48 6.09 -2.06 18.39
C GLU A 48 6.28 -1.10 19.58
N ARG A 49 7.52 -0.66 19.84
CA ARG A 49 7.83 0.33 20.88
C ARG A 49 7.14 1.67 20.64
N THR A 50 7.10 2.12 19.38
CA THR A 50 6.47 3.39 19.01
C THR A 50 4.96 3.29 18.84
N ARG A 51 4.41 2.06 18.80
CA ARG A 51 3.01 1.76 18.46
C ARG A 51 2.58 2.38 17.13
N VAL A 52 3.53 2.59 16.22
CA VAL A 52 3.29 3.14 14.89
C VAL A 52 3.14 1.97 13.91
N PRO A 53 2.12 1.96 13.03
CA PRO A 53 2.00 0.94 11.99
C PRO A 53 3.13 1.07 10.96
N SER A 54 3.39 0.02 10.18
CA SER A 54 4.31 0.13 9.04
C SER A 54 3.82 1.20 8.05
N MET A 55 4.73 1.72 7.23
CA MET A 55 4.36 2.74 6.24
C MET A 55 3.38 2.18 5.21
N GLU A 56 3.55 0.90 4.84
CA GLU A 56 2.62 0.19 3.95
C GLU A 56 1.23 0.05 4.58
N ASP A 57 1.16 -0.33 5.86
CA ASP A 57 -0.09 -0.43 6.59
C ASP A 57 -0.85 0.90 6.63
N LEU A 58 -0.12 2.00 6.89
CA LEU A 58 -0.70 3.34 6.92
C LEU A 58 -1.28 3.73 5.55
N LEU A 59 -0.55 3.44 4.48
CA LEU A 59 -1.00 3.70 3.11
C LEU A 59 -2.23 2.86 2.74
N ILE A 60 -2.22 1.58 3.07
CA ILE A 60 -3.37 0.67 2.87
C ILE A 60 -4.58 1.22 3.62
N ARG A 61 -4.45 1.54 4.91
CA ARG A 61 -5.54 2.06 5.74
C ARG A 61 -6.11 3.36 5.19
N LYS A 62 -5.26 4.30 4.77
CA LYS A 62 -5.70 5.57 4.16
C LYS A 62 -6.45 5.34 2.84
N ASN A 63 -5.91 4.49 1.97
CA ASN A 63 -6.56 4.12 0.72
C ASN A 63 -7.95 3.52 0.98
N LEU A 64 -8.04 2.55 1.89
CA LEU A 64 -9.31 1.88 2.23
C LEU A 64 -10.33 2.84 2.84
N ARG A 65 -9.90 3.72 3.75
CA ARG A 65 -10.78 4.75 4.34
C ARG A 65 -11.33 5.70 3.28
N TRP A 66 -10.49 6.16 2.35
CA TRP A 66 -10.92 7.02 1.25
C TRP A 66 -11.88 6.29 0.30
N THR A 67 -11.62 5.01 -0.02
CA THR A 67 -12.55 4.23 -0.83
C THR A 67 -13.88 4.00 -0.15
N GLY A 68 -13.89 3.69 1.15
CA GLY A 68 -15.14 3.55 1.89
C GLY A 68 -15.94 4.84 1.90
N HIS A 69 -15.27 5.99 1.95
CA HIS A 69 -15.91 7.29 1.77
C HIS A 69 -16.51 7.42 0.36
N LEU A 70 -15.75 7.15 -0.71
CA LEU A 70 -16.27 7.18 -2.08
C LEU A 70 -17.46 6.24 -2.30
N MET A 71 -17.49 5.07 -1.65
CA MET A 71 -18.61 4.15 -1.78
C MET A 71 -19.93 4.76 -1.29
N ARG A 72 -19.88 5.56 -0.22
CA ARG A 72 -21.04 6.27 0.34
C ARG A 72 -21.41 7.53 -0.43
N VAL A 73 -20.51 8.06 -1.24
CA VAL A 73 -20.79 9.22 -2.11
C VAL A 73 -21.71 8.78 -3.25
N SER A 74 -22.63 9.67 -3.64
CA SER A 74 -23.60 9.43 -4.70
C SER A 74 -22.91 9.25 -6.07
N PRO A 75 -23.46 8.42 -6.97
CA PRO A 75 -22.81 8.04 -8.23
C PRO A 75 -22.72 9.17 -9.27
N ASP A 76 -23.51 10.23 -9.12
CA ASP A 76 -23.48 11.47 -9.90
C ASP A 76 -22.21 12.31 -9.65
N ARG A 77 -21.52 12.07 -8.53
CA ARG A 77 -20.32 12.81 -8.17
C ARG A 77 -19.13 12.36 -9.01
N LEU A 78 -18.42 13.34 -9.57
CA LEU A 78 -17.27 13.15 -10.45
C LEU A 78 -16.23 12.17 -9.90
N GLN A 79 -15.96 12.18 -8.60
CA GLN A 79 -14.96 11.30 -7.98
C GLN A 79 -15.30 9.82 -8.16
N LYS A 80 -16.58 9.46 -7.99
CA LYS A 80 -17.06 8.08 -8.15
C LYS A 80 -17.12 7.70 -9.62
N GLN A 81 -17.54 8.62 -10.49
CA GLN A 81 -17.50 8.41 -11.94
C GLN A 81 -16.08 8.15 -12.47
N ILE A 82 -15.09 8.95 -12.05
CA ILE A 82 -13.68 8.78 -12.43
C ILE A 82 -13.13 7.44 -11.93
N LEU A 83 -13.52 7.00 -10.72
CA LEU A 83 -13.05 5.73 -10.17
C LEU A 83 -13.47 4.53 -11.03
N TYR A 84 -14.70 4.56 -11.56
CA TYR A 84 -15.27 3.49 -12.37
C TYR A 84 -15.14 3.72 -13.88
N SER A 85 -14.63 4.87 -14.31
CA SER A 85 -14.52 5.21 -15.72
C SER A 85 -13.60 4.25 -16.48
N GLN A 86 -13.97 4.03 -17.74
CA GLN A 86 -13.16 3.30 -18.71
C GLN A 86 -12.67 4.28 -19.77
N LEU A 87 -11.60 3.90 -20.47
CA LEU A 87 -11.15 4.70 -21.61
C LEU A 87 -12.23 4.60 -22.69
N PHE A 88 -12.75 5.73 -23.14
CA PHE A 88 -13.72 5.78 -24.24
C PHE A 88 -13.06 5.36 -25.57
N SER A 89 -11.80 5.76 -25.77
CA SER A 89 -11.00 5.36 -26.92
C SER A 89 -9.54 5.10 -26.51
N GLY A 90 -8.87 4.21 -27.25
CA GLY A 90 -7.48 3.83 -27.04
C GLY A 90 -7.28 2.51 -26.28
N HIS A 91 -6.16 1.85 -26.56
CA HIS A 91 -5.81 0.56 -25.98
C HIS A 91 -4.63 0.71 -25.01
N ARG A 92 -4.60 -0.10 -23.94
CA ARG A 92 -3.43 -0.17 -23.06
C ARG A 92 -2.32 -0.96 -23.73
N LYS A 93 -1.07 -0.50 -23.58
CA LYS A 93 0.11 -1.22 -24.04
C LYS A 93 0.16 -2.63 -23.42
N ARG A 94 0.53 -3.64 -24.20
CA ARG A 94 0.80 -4.99 -23.70
C ARG A 94 2.02 -4.98 -22.76
N GLY A 95 2.06 -5.89 -21.79
CA GLY A 95 3.15 -6.02 -20.81
C GLY A 95 2.76 -5.55 -19.40
N ARG A 96 3.48 -4.56 -18.85
CA ARG A 96 3.25 -4.00 -17.52
C ARG A 96 2.65 -2.58 -17.57
N PRO A 97 1.36 -2.41 -17.90
CA PRO A 97 0.67 -1.14 -17.74
C PRO A 97 0.82 -0.56 -16.34
N ARG A 98 0.78 0.77 -16.22
CA ARG A 98 0.64 1.43 -14.93
C ARG A 98 -0.68 1.02 -14.29
N LEU A 99 -0.61 0.67 -13.02
CA LEU A 99 -1.75 0.23 -12.22
C LEU A 99 -2.69 1.41 -11.98
N ARG A 100 -3.99 1.19 -12.14
CA ARG A 100 -4.99 2.19 -11.74
C ARG A 100 -5.15 2.21 -10.23
N PHE A 101 -5.79 3.26 -9.74
CA PHE A 101 -6.19 3.33 -8.33
C PHE A 101 -7.09 2.14 -7.96
N LYS A 102 -8.09 1.79 -8.79
CA LYS A 102 -8.94 0.59 -8.61
C LYS A 102 -8.13 -0.70 -8.45
N ASP A 103 -7.06 -0.88 -9.21
CA ASP A 103 -6.20 -2.08 -9.13
C ASP A 103 -5.38 -2.11 -7.83
N THR A 104 -5.02 -0.92 -7.31
CA THR A 104 -4.32 -0.77 -6.03
C THR A 104 -5.26 -1.07 -4.87
N ILE A 105 -6.52 -0.61 -4.93
CA ILE A 105 -7.54 -0.95 -3.93
C ILE A 105 -7.78 -2.46 -3.89
N LYS A 106 -7.94 -3.11 -5.05
CA LYS A 106 -8.09 -4.57 -5.12
C LYS A 106 -6.93 -5.30 -4.45
N ARG A 107 -5.69 -4.86 -4.67
CA ARG A 107 -4.50 -5.42 -3.98
C ARG A 107 -4.56 -5.18 -2.47
N ASN A 108 -4.89 -3.96 -2.04
CA ASN A 108 -4.99 -3.61 -0.62
C ASN A 108 -6.06 -4.42 0.12
N LEU A 109 -7.17 -4.77 -0.55
CA LEU A 109 -8.24 -5.56 0.03
C LEU A 109 -7.87 -7.03 0.16
N LYS A 110 -7.19 -7.58 -0.85
CA LYS A 110 -6.60 -8.92 -0.77
C LYS A 110 -5.56 -9.01 0.35
N LEU A 111 -4.73 -7.99 0.52
CA LEU A 111 -3.74 -7.92 1.62
C LEU A 111 -4.38 -7.83 3.01
N ARG A 112 -5.69 -7.59 3.10
CA ARG A 112 -6.45 -7.48 4.35
C ARG A 112 -7.52 -8.58 4.48
N ASP A 113 -7.52 -9.55 3.57
CA ASP A 113 -8.50 -10.64 3.51
C ASP A 113 -9.96 -10.14 3.46
N ILE A 114 -10.20 -9.06 2.70
CA ILE A 114 -11.53 -8.48 2.49
C ILE A 114 -12.00 -8.81 1.07
N ASP A 115 -12.84 -9.84 0.92
CA ASP A 115 -13.32 -10.31 -0.40
C ASP A 115 -14.46 -9.47 -1.00
N ARG A 116 -15.17 -8.67 -0.19
CA ARG A 116 -16.46 -8.04 -0.57
C ARG A 116 -16.41 -6.89 -1.58
N PHE A 117 -15.30 -6.62 -2.25
CA PHE A 117 -15.19 -5.39 -3.07
C PHE A 117 -15.80 -5.50 -4.47
N MET A 118 -16.05 -6.71 -4.98
CA MET A 118 -16.39 -6.91 -6.40
C MET A 118 -17.89 -6.96 -6.70
N ASP A 119 -18.79 -7.01 -5.73
CA ASP A 119 -20.23 -7.17 -6.01
C ASP A 119 -21.00 -5.87 -6.33
N ILE A 120 -20.31 -4.76 -6.59
CA ILE A 120 -20.98 -3.48 -6.96
C ILE A 120 -20.54 -3.01 -8.36
N SER A 121 -20.09 -3.93 -9.23
CA SER A 121 -20.02 -3.64 -10.66
C SER A 121 -21.25 -4.15 -11.40
N GLN A 122 -22.37 -3.49 -11.15
CA GLN A 122 -23.33 -3.16 -12.21
C GLN A 122 -23.68 -1.67 -12.08
N PRO A 123 -23.05 -0.76 -12.82
CA PRO A 123 -23.85 0.29 -13.41
C PRO A 123 -24.71 -0.36 -14.48
N ALA A 124 -26.03 -0.28 -14.27
CA ALA A 124 -27.06 -0.63 -15.22
C ALA A 124 -26.73 -0.11 -16.62
N GLU A 125 -27.16 -0.91 -17.59
CA GLU A 125 -27.27 -0.61 -19.01
C GLU A 125 -27.56 0.88 -19.28
N ARG A 126 -26.80 1.42 -20.24
CA ARG A 126 -27.28 2.48 -21.12
C ARG A 126 -26.63 2.32 -22.48
#